data_AF-A0A929FXN7-F1
#
_entry.id   AF-A0A929FXN7-F1
#
_cell.length_a   1.000
_cell.length_b   1.000
_cell.length_c   1.000
_cell.angle_alpha   90.00
_cell.angle_beta   90.00
_cell.angle_gamma   90.00
#
_symmetry.space_group_name_H-M   'P 1'
#
loop_
_entity.id
_entity.type
_entity.pdbx_description
1 polymer ?
#
loop_
_entity_poly.entity_id
_entity_poly.type
_entity_poly.pdbx_seq_one_letter_code
_entity_poly.pdbx_strand_id
1 'polypeptide(L)'
;MTSNSTVSIVTEIPSDLHQSMQNYLDNHPYWDQDRLIAAGISLFLLQNWGSQISRDVEDYRTCSRIYLETLFRDNVKFSLFWDNENC
;
A
#
# COMPACT_ATOMS: atom_id res chain seq x y z
N MET A 1 -4.51 18.24 -10.08
CA MET A 1 -4.82 17.09 -10.96
C MET A 1 -3.74 16.04 -10.72
N THR A 2 -3.92 15.18 -9.72
CA THR A 2 -3.03 14.03 -9.53
C THR A 2 -3.49 12.93 -10.47
N SER A 3 -2.69 12.62 -11.49
CA SER A 3 -2.95 11.48 -12.37
C SER A 3 -2.82 10.19 -11.55
N ASN A 4 -3.89 9.38 -11.46
CA ASN A 4 -3.80 8.00 -10.99
C ASN A 4 -3.08 7.14 -12.05
N SER A 5 -1.78 7.36 -12.22
CA SER A 5 -0.93 6.58 -13.09
C SER A 5 -0.39 5.38 -12.32
N THR A 6 -0.73 4.18 -12.75
CA THR A 6 -0.06 2.96 -12.29
C THR A 6 1.32 2.85 -12.95
N VAL A 7 2.31 2.37 -12.20
CA VAL A 7 3.66 2.10 -12.69
C VAL A 7 3.88 0.60 -12.63
N SER A 8 4.30 -0.01 -13.74
CA SER A 8 4.69 -1.42 -13.78
C SER A 8 6.14 -1.57 -13.32
N ILE A 9 6.38 -2.52 -12.42
CA ILE A 9 7.71 -2.81 -11.87
C ILE A 9 8.08 -4.23 -12.30
N VAL A 10 9.27 -4.39 -12.87
CA VAL A 10 9.86 -5.69 -13.17
C VAL A 10 11.06 -5.88 -12.25
N THR A 11 11.03 -6.93 -11.43
CA THR A 11 12.13 -7.28 -10.54
C THR A 11 12.20 -8.80 -10.40
N GLU A 12 13.42 -9.32 -10.24
CA GLU A 12 13.63 -10.69 -9.82
C GLU A 12 13.41 -10.77 -8.30
N ILE A 13 12.83 -11.88 -7.83
CA ILE A 13 12.65 -12.17 -6.41
C ILE A 13 13.17 -13.58 -6.11
N PRO A 14 13.66 -13.85 -4.88
CA PRO A 14 14.07 -15.19 -4.48
C PRO A 14 12.93 -16.22 -4.67
N SER A 15 13.26 -17.42 -5.16
CA SER A 15 12.29 -18.49 -5.43
C SER A 15 11.44 -18.83 -4.20
N ASP A 16 12.07 -18.87 -3.04
CA ASP A 16 11.42 -19.28 -1.78
C ASP A 16 10.40 -18.23 -1.32
N LEU A 17 10.68 -16.95 -1.60
CA LEU A 17 9.74 -15.85 -1.36
C LEU A 17 8.57 -15.92 -2.32
N HIS A 18 8.84 -16.18 -3.61
CA HIS A 18 7.80 -16.36 -4.62
C HIS A 18 6.87 -17.54 -4.27
N GLN A 19 7.43 -18.67 -3.84
CA GLN A 19 6.63 -19.83 -3.40
C GLN A 19 5.75 -19.48 -2.19
N SER A 20 6.31 -18.75 -1.22
CA SER A 20 5.56 -18.31 -0.04
C SER A 20 4.42 -17.34 -0.42
N MET A 21 4.67 -16.45 -1.38
CA MET A 21 3.66 -15.55 -1.94
C MET A 21 2.54 -16.32 -2.63
N GLN A 22 2.86 -17.31 -3.47
CA GLN A 22 1.86 -18.15 -4.12
C GLN A 22 0.98 -18.89 -3.11
N ASN A 23 1.61 -19.56 -2.13
CA ASN A 23 0.89 -20.26 -1.08
C ASN A 23 -0.07 -19.33 -0.31
N TYR A 24 0.32 -18.07 -0.08
CA TYR A 24 -0.58 -17.10 0.54
C TYR A 24 -1.78 -16.79 -0.38
N LEU A 25 -1.53 -16.47 -1.66
CA LEU A 25 -2.58 -16.11 -2.61
C LEU A 25 -3.57 -17.25 -2.86
N ASP A 26 -3.10 -18.49 -2.93
CA ASP A 26 -3.95 -19.68 -3.11
C ASP A 26 -5.01 -19.84 -2.00
N ASN A 27 -4.71 -19.35 -0.80
CA ASN A 27 -5.59 -19.43 0.36
C ASN A 27 -6.41 -18.14 0.61
N HIS A 28 -6.22 -17.09 -0.20
CA HIS A 28 -6.83 -15.78 0.00
C HIS A 28 -7.45 -15.25 -1.30
N PRO A 29 -8.69 -15.67 -1.67
CA PRO A 29 -9.28 -15.41 -2.98
C PRO A 29 -9.57 -13.93 -3.28
N TYR A 30 -9.53 -13.06 -2.27
CA TYR A 30 -9.70 -11.61 -2.43
C TYR A 30 -8.37 -10.87 -2.66
N TRP A 31 -7.26 -11.60 -2.62
CA TRP A 31 -5.92 -11.06 -2.82
C TRP A 31 -5.40 -11.46 -4.19
N ASP A 32 -4.70 -10.52 -4.81
CA ASP A 32 -3.92 -10.74 -6.02
C ASP A 32 -2.49 -10.26 -5.76
N GLN A 33 -1.59 -10.58 -6.70
CA GLN A 33 -0.17 -10.28 -6.59
C GLN A 33 0.07 -8.76 -6.43
N ASP A 34 -0.62 -7.93 -7.21
CA ASP A 34 -0.46 -6.48 -7.15
C ASP A 34 -0.88 -5.92 -5.79
N ARG A 35 -1.99 -6.40 -5.23
CA ARG A 35 -2.47 -6.02 -3.90
C ARG A 35 -1.51 -6.45 -2.80
N LEU A 36 -1.00 -7.68 -2.87
CA LEU A 36 -0.03 -8.17 -1.89
C LEU A 36 1.26 -7.36 -1.93
N ILE A 37 1.78 -7.09 -3.12
CA ILE A 37 3.00 -6.30 -3.31
C ILE A 37 2.78 -4.86 -2.84
N ALA A 38 1.67 -4.23 -3.18
CA ALA A 38 1.35 -2.87 -2.72
C ALA A 38 1.27 -2.79 -1.19
N ALA A 39 0.62 -3.77 -0.53
CA ALA A 39 0.57 -3.85 0.93
C ALA A 39 1.97 -4.07 1.54
N GLY A 40 2.75 -4.99 0.98
CA GLY A 40 4.09 -5.30 1.46
C GLY A 40 5.05 -4.12 1.36
N ILE A 41 5.10 -3.46 0.19
CA ILE A 41 5.96 -2.30 -0.04
C ILE A 41 5.56 -1.14 0.87
N SER A 42 4.27 -0.79 0.90
CA SER A 42 3.80 0.33 1.74
C SER A 42 4.06 0.09 3.22
N LEU A 43 3.83 -1.12 3.73
CA LEU A 43 4.12 -1.46 5.12
C LEU A 43 5.63 -1.41 5.42
N PHE A 44 6.47 -1.96 4.54
CA PHE A 44 7.92 -1.92 4.70
C PHE A 44 8.43 -0.48 4.81
N LEU A 45 7.94 0.41 3.93
CA LEU A 45 8.31 1.83 3.97
C LEU A 45 7.83 2.50 5.27
N LEU A 46 6.59 2.26 5.71
CA LEU A 46 6.08 2.82 6.96
C LEU A 46 6.90 2.41 8.19
N GLN A 47 7.36 1.16 8.22
CA GLN A 47 8.14 0.63 9.34
C GLN A 47 9.58 1.15 9.37
N ASN A 48 10.18 1.42 8.21
CA ASN A 48 11.62 1.68 8.09
C ASN A 48 11.98 3.14 7.77
N TRP A 49 11.02 3.98 7.38
CA TRP A 49 11.25 5.37 6.99
C TRP A 49 11.26 6.37 8.18
N GLY A 50 11.49 5.91 9.41
CA GLY A 50 11.41 6.78 10.59
C GLY A 50 12.51 7.86 10.71
N SER A 51 12.08 9.14 10.67
CA SER A 51 12.64 10.35 11.32
C SER A 51 13.52 11.37 10.55
N GLN A 52 13.56 11.40 9.21
CA GLN A 52 14.27 12.42 8.42
C GLN A 52 13.35 13.57 7.93
N ILE A 53 13.09 14.48 8.87
CA ILE A 53 12.28 15.70 8.79
C ILE A 53 12.21 16.35 7.38
N SER A 54 10.96 16.62 6.98
CA SER A 54 10.42 17.55 5.95
C SER A 54 9.92 16.98 4.62
N ARG A 55 10.51 15.90 4.07
CA ARG A 55 9.87 15.14 2.95
C ARG A 55 9.08 13.93 3.44
N ASP A 56 9.43 13.43 4.63
CA ASP A 56 8.87 12.24 5.25
C ASP A 56 7.38 12.31 5.56
N VAL A 57 6.81 13.49 5.79
CA VAL A 57 5.38 13.58 6.18
C VAL A 57 4.47 13.21 5.01
N GLU A 58 4.79 13.67 3.80
CA GLU A 58 3.97 13.38 2.61
C GLU A 58 4.17 11.93 2.14
N ASP A 59 5.40 11.43 2.18
CA ASP A 59 5.71 10.04 1.83
C ASP A 59 5.08 9.07 2.84
N TYR A 60 5.15 9.39 4.13
CA TYR A 60 4.49 8.62 5.18
C TYR A 60 2.96 8.63 5.02
N ARG A 61 2.36 9.79 4.73
CA ARG A 61 0.92 9.90 4.49
C ARG A 61 0.50 9.09 3.26
N THR A 62 1.29 9.16 2.20
CA THR A 62 1.06 8.41 0.95
C THR A 62 1.15 6.91 1.18
N CYS A 63 2.22 6.43 1.84
CA CYS A 63 2.38 5.01 2.15
C CYS A 63 1.26 4.51 3.09
N SER A 64 0.88 5.30 4.09
CA SER A 64 -0.23 4.98 5.00
C SER A 64 -1.54 4.84 4.24
N ARG A 65 -1.84 5.78 3.34
CA ARG A 65 -3.05 5.76 2.52
C ARG A 65 -3.10 4.52 1.64
N ILE A 66 -2.01 4.24 0.90
CA ILE A 66 -1.93 3.07 0.01
C ILE A 66 -2.08 1.77 0.80
N TYR A 67 -1.40 1.65 1.95
CA TYR A 67 -1.51 0.48 2.81
C TYR A 67 -2.96 0.23 3.26
N LEU A 68 -3.63 1.27 3.76
CA LEU A 68 -5.01 1.17 4.24
C LEU A 68 -5.99 0.89 3.10
N GLU A 69 -5.89 1.58 1.96
CA GLU A 69 -6.72 1.31 0.78
C GLU A 69 -6.54 -0.12 0.27
N THR A 70 -5.30 -0.62 0.30
CA THR A 70 -4.98 -2.00 -0.10
C THR A 70 -5.62 -3.00 0.85
N LEU A 71 -5.68 -2.75 2.16
CA LEU A 71 -6.35 -3.63 3.11
C LEU A 71 -7.88 -3.59 2.99
N PHE A 72 -8.46 -2.43 2.73
CA PHE A 72 -9.91 -2.21 2.76
C PHE A 72 -10.47 -1.91 1.36
N ARG A 73 -10.53 -2.96 0.51
CA ARG A 73 -10.93 -2.86 -0.92
C ARG A 73 -12.33 -2.26 -1.16
N ASP A 74 -13.28 -2.43 -0.24
CA ASP A 74 -14.66 -1.94 -0.34
C ASP A 74 -15.33 -1.84 1.05
N ASN A 75 -15.15 -0.74 1.80
CA ASN A 75 -16.10 -0.21 2.83
C ASN A 75 -15.51 0.81 3.81
N VAL A 76 -14.66 1.73 3.35
CA VAL A 76 -14.63 3.06 4.00
C VAL A 76 -14.55 4.08 2.89
N LYS A 77 -15.66 4.77 2.62
CA LYS A 77 -15.58 6.11 2.03
C LYS A 77 -14.77 6.96 3.00
N PHE A 78 -13.45 6.95 2.89
CA PHE A 78 -12.56 7.84 3.66
C PHE A 78 -12.80 9.32 3.31
N SER A 79 -13.66 9.59 2.30
CA SER A 79 -14.23 10.91 2.03
C SER A 79 -15.18 11.43 3.12
N LEU A 80 -15.57 10.62 4.12
CA LEU A 80 -16.34 11.13 5.28
C LEU A 80 -15.47 11.54 6.48
N PHE A 81 -14.15 11.28 6.44
CA PHE A 81 -13.26 11.59 7.56
C PHE A 81 -12.39 12.84 7.35
N TRP A 82 -12.34 13.40 6.14
CA TRP A 82 -11.53 14.60 5.84
C TRP A 82 -12.33 15.82 5.36
N ASP A 83 -13.65 15.72 5.19
CA ASP A 83 -14.51 16.85 4.77
C ASP A 83 -15.03 17.69 5.96
N ASN A 84 -14.34 17.69 7.11
CA ASN A 84 -14.74 18.52 8.25
C ASN A 84 -13.58 19.32 8.87
N GLU A 85 -12.84 20.03 8.02
CA GLU A 85 -12.20 21.30 8.40
C GLU A 85 -12.97 22.45 7.75
N ASN A 86 -14.15 22.75 8.32
CA ASN A 86 -14.82 24.05 8.22
C ASN A 86 -15.60 24.29 9.52
N CYS A 87 -14.86 24.51 10.61
CA CYS A 87 -15.27 25.35 11.74
C CYS A 87 -14.13 26.34 12.02
#